data_AF-A0A8S2FX59-F1
#
_entry.id   AF-A0A8S2FX59-F1
#
_cell.length_a   1.000
_cell.length_b   1.000
_cell.length_c   1.000
_cell.angle_alpha   90.00
_cell.angle_beta   90.00
_cell.angle_gamma   90.00
#
_symmetry.space_group_name_H-M   'P 1'
#
loop_
_entity.id
_entity.type
_entity.pdbx_description
1 polymer ?
#
loop_
_entity_poly.entity_id
_entity_poly.type
_entity_poly.pdbx_seq_one_letter_code
_entity_poly.pdbx_strand_id
1 'polypeptide(L)'
;EPTNDRGHTDIRTLEQVLLRERNPIERVPVTFIACTDDDYSIGYLNQWDEKIPYIDVVDDYRNEKKEILKIQEDPMFPFSFGDYIVKILLGSINPWFDELDEKKVDPRGPSGAY
;
A
#
# COMPACT_ATOMS: atom_id res chain seq x y z
N GLU A 1 2.90 14.68 7.39
CA GLU A 1 3.61 15.01 6.14
C GLU A 1 5.14 14.87 6.31
N PRO A 2 5.89 14.46 5.27
CA PRO A 2 7.35 14.40 5.31
C PRO A 2 7.96 15.80 5.38
N THR A 3 9.04 15.97 6.15
CA THR A 3 9.71 17.26 6.36
C THR A 3 11.21 17.16 6.10
N ASN A 4 11.83 18.29 5.75
CA ASN A 4 13.28 18.41 5.71
C ASN A 4 13.89 18.68 7.09
N ASP A 5 15.22 18.83 7.16
CA ASP A 5 15.97 19.08 8.41
C ASP A 5 15.59 20.37 9.15
N ARG A 6 14.74 21.23 8.56
CA ARG A 6 14.21 22.45 9.16
C ARG A 6 12.74 22.33 9.58
N GLY A 7 12.14 21.15 9.40
CA GLY A 7 10.73 20.89 9.70
C GLY A 7 9.75 21.45 8.67
N HIS A 8 10.21 21.89 7.49
CA HIS A 8 9.30 22.31 6.42
C HIS A 8 8.87 21.11 5.59
N THR A 9 7.59 21.05 5.22
CA THR A 9 7.04 20.00 4.33
C THR A 9 7.87 19.89 3.05
N ASP A 10 8.29 18.67 2.72
CA ASP A 10 9.11 18.39 1.55
C ASP A 10 8.77 17.03 0.92
N ILE A 11 7.57 16.97 0.35
CA ILE A 11 7.02 15.80 -0.34
C ILE A 11 7.89 15.42 -1.56
N ARG A 12 8.38 16.43 -2.27
CA ARG A 12 9.15 16.23 -3.51
C ARG A 12 10.49 15.56 -3.25
N THR A 13 11.20 15.94 -2.19
CA THR A 13 12.48 15.29 -1.86
C THR A 13 12.27 13.82 -1.49
N LEU A 14 11.23 13.50 -0.70
CA LEU A 14 10.92 12.11 -0.39
C LEU A 14 10.61 11.30 -1.66
N GLU A 15 9.80 11.84 -2.58
CA GLU A 15 9.53 11.21 -3.87
C GLU A 15 10.83 10.90 -4.65
N GLN A 16 11.78 11.84 -4.69
CA GLN A 16 13.07 11.61 -5.35
C GLN A 16 13.88 10.50 -4.69
N VAL A 17 13.87 10.40 -3.35
CA VAL A 17 14.53 9.31 -2.62
C VAL A 17 13.91 7.97 -3.01
N LEU A 18 12.57 7.89 -3.01
CA LEU A 18 11.84 6.67 -3.39
C LEU A 18 12.09 6.25 -4.84
N LEU A 19 12.27 7.20 -5.75
CA LEU A 19 12.52 6.96 -7.18
C LEU A 19 13.97 6.63 -7.52
N ARG A 20 14.94 7.25 -6.83
CA ARG A 20 16.34 7.29 -7.29
C ARG A 20 17.34 6.67 -6.34
N GLU A 21 17.04 6.59 -5.05
CA GLU A 21 18.02 6.20 -4.03
C GLU A 21 17.80 4.77 -3.51
N ARG A 22 16.63 4.18 -3.76
CA ARG A 22 16.39 2.75 -3.55
C ARG A 22 17.07 1.94 -4.65
N ASN A 23 18.34 1.59 -4.45
CA ASN A 23 19.14 0.88 -5.45
C ASN A 23 19.79 -0.41 -4.90
N PRO A 24 19.43 -1.60 -5.43
CA PRO A 24 18.38 -1.83 -6.41
C PRO A 24 16.99 -1.73 -5.76
N ILE A 25 16.00 -1.25 -6.51
CA ILE A 25 14.68 -0.84 -5.99
C ILE A 25 13.92 -2.00 -5.33
N GLU A 26 14.06 -3.21 -5.87
CA GLU A 26 13.44 -4.44 -5.38
C GLU A 26 13.97 -4.93 -4.03
N ARG A 27 15.08 -4.37 -3.53
CA ARG A 27 15.65 -4.73 -2.22
C ARG A 27 15.14 -3.86 -1.08
N VAL A 28 14.46 -2.76 -1.39
CA VAL A 28 13.93 -1.83 -0.38
C VAL A 28 12.46 -1.54 -0.72
N PRO A 29 11.57 -2.53 -0.63
CA PRO A 29 10.13 -2.29 -0.72
C PRO A 29 9.69 -1.38 0.44
N VAL A 30 8.73 -0.51 0.19
CA VAL A 30 8.22 0.45 1.19
C VAL A 30 6.70 0.42 1.17
N THR A 31 6.10 0.08 2.30
CA THR A 31 4.65 0.23 2.51
C THR A 31 4.39 1.45 3.39
N PHE A 32 3.52 2.35 2.94
CA PHE A 32 3.00 3.45 3.74
C PHE A 32 1.72 3.00 4.43
N ILE A 33 1.64 3.19 5.75
CA ILE A 33 0.41 2.97 6.51
C ILE A 33 -0.21 4.34 6.76
N ALA A 34 -1.25 4.67 6.02
CA ALA A 34 -1.85 6.00 6.02
C ALA A 34 -3.02 6.08 7.00
N CYS A 35 -2.74 6.26 8.30
CA CYS A 35 -3.79 6.47 9.30
C CYS A 35 -4.26 7.94 9.35
N THR A 36 -4.72 8.50 8.22
CA THR A 36 -5.11 9.92 8.12
C THR A 36 -6.30 10.13 7.19
N ASP A 37 -7.25 10.98 7.58
CA ASP A 37 -8.39 11.42 6.75
C ASP A 37 -8.01 12.66 5.90
N ASP A 38 -6.73 12.88 5.62
CA ASP A 38 -6.25 14.04 4.85
C ASP A 38 -6.17 13.67 3.37
N ASP A 39 -7.20 14.07 2.61
CA ASP A 39 -7.34 13.77 1.18
C ASP A 39 -6.11 14.20 0.35
N TYR A 40 -5.44 15.29 0.76
CA TYR A 40 -4.22 15.73 0.08
C TYR A 40 -3.09 14.73 0.25
N SER A 41 -2.87 14.24 1.48
CA SER A 41 -1.85 13.24 1.76
C SER A 41 -2.12 11.90 1.09
N ILE A 42 -3.35 11.40 1.20
CA ILE A 42 -3.77 10.17 0.53
C ILE A 42 -3.60 10.31 -1.00
N GLY A 43 -3.98 11.46 -1.56
CA GLY A 43 -3.91 11.71 -2.99
C GLY A 43 -2.50 11.63 -3.58
N TYR A 44 -1.46 12.09 -2.88
CA TYR A 44 -0.09 11.93 -3.37
C TYR A 44 0.49 10.53 -3.09
N LEU A 45 0.09 9.88 -1.98
CA LEU A 45 0.53 8.52 -1.65
C LEU A 45 0.01 7.52 -2.70
N ASN A 46 -1.28 7.55 -3.03
CA ASN A 46 -1.85 6.66 -4.04
C ASN A 46 -1.22 6.92 -5.42
N GLN A 47 -0.90 8.17 -5.75
CA GLN A 47 -0.16 8.47 -6.99
C GLN A 47 1.26 7.87 -7.01
N TRP A 48 1.90 7.75 -5.85
CA TRP A 48 3.21 7.10 -5.75
C TRP A 48 3.09 5.59 -5.87
N ASP A 49 2.07 5.01 -5.26
CA ASP A 49 1.77 3.60 -5.35
C ASP A 49 1.61 3.14 -6.81
N GLU A 50 0.78 3.85 -7.56
CA GLU A 50 0.52 3.58 -8.99
C GLU A 50 1.76 3.69 -9.89
N LYS A 51 2.78 4.47 -9.49
CA LYS A 51 3.87 4.91 -10.39
C LYS A 51 5.25 4.42 -9.98
N ILE A 52 5.48 4.15 -8.71
CA ILE A 52 6.79 3.82 -8.16
C ILE A 52 6.80 2.33 -7.81
N PRO A 53 7.61 1.50 -8.48
CA PRO A 53 7.66 0.07 -8.19
C PRO A 53 8.02 -0.23 -6.73
N TYR A 54 7.47 -1.31 -6.18
CA TYR A 54 7.72 -1.74 -4.79
C TYR A 54 7.35 -0.67 -3.75
N ILE A 55 6.29 0.10 -4.03
CA ILE A 55 5.53 0.88 -3.07
C ILE A 55 4.17 0.19 -2.89
N ASP A 56 3.56 0.38 -1.74
CA ASP A 56 2.17 0.00 -1.41
C ASP A 56 1.65 1.02 -0.39
N VAL A 57 0.37 1.37 -0.47
CA VAL A 57 -0.29 2.29 0.47
C VAL A 57 -1.48 1.57 1.09
N VAL A 58 -1.44 1.38 2.41
CA VAL A 58 -2.48 0.67 3.16
C VAL A 58 -3.13 1.63 4.14
N ASP A 59 -4.47 1.68 4.16
CA ASP A 59 -5.23 2.49 5.13
C ASP A 59 -5.35 1.75 6.48
N ASP A 60 -6.03 2.34 7.46
CA ASP A 60 -6.39 1.64 8.68
C ASP A 60 -7.26 0.42 8.40
N TYR A 61 -7.09 -0.64 9.21
CA TYR A 61 -7.79 -1.92 9.04
C TYR A 61 -9.29 -1.81 8.75
N ARG A 62 -10.00 -0.84 9.34
CA ARG A 62 -11.45 -0.74 9.15
C ARG A 62 -11.82 -0.20 7.78
N ASN A 63 -11.04 0.72 7.23
CA ASN A 63 -11.29 1.27 5.90
C ASN A 63 -10.78 0.33 4.84
N GLU A 64 -9.55 -0.16 5.01
CA GLU A 64 -8.93 -1.19 4.17
C GLU A 64 -9.88 -2.38 3.95
N LYS A 65 -10.42 -2.93 5.05
CA LYS A 65 -11.38 -4.04 4.97
C LYS A 65 -12.66 -3.66 4.21
N LYS A 66 -13.17 -2.44 4.35
CA LYS A 66 -14.37 -2.02 3.62
C LYS A 66 -14.10 -1.93 2.12
N GLU A 67 -12.92 -1.44 1.73
CA GLU A 67 -12.51 -1.29 0.34
C GLU A 67 -12.32 -2.64 -0.32
N ILE A 68 -11.61 -3.56 0.35
CA ILE A 68 -11.49 -4.96 -0.10
C ILE A 68 -12.86 -5.59 -0.29
N LEU A 69 -13.76 -5.56 0.70
CA LEU A 69 -15.09 -6.16 0.57
C LEU A 69 -15.91 -5.54 -0.58
N LYS A 70 -15.74 -4.24 -0.83
CA LYS A 70 -16.38 -3.53 -1.94
C LYS A 70 -15.85 -3.99 -3.29
N ILE A 71 -14.53 -4.12 -3.42
CA ILE A 71 -13.83 -4.43 -4.67
C ILE A 71 -13.98 -5.91 -5.03
N GLN A 72 -13.89 -6.79 -4.04
CA GLN A 72 -14.12 -8.22 -4.22
C GLN A 72 -15.61 -8.55 -4.49
N GLU A 73 -16.52 -7.60 -4.20
CA GLU A 73 -17.99 -7.76 -4.34
C GLU A 73 -18.54 -8.98 -3.58
N ASP A 74 -17.89 -9.38 -2.49
CA ASP A 74 -18.28 -10.50 -1.64
C ASP A 74 -18.22 -10.09 -0.15
N PRO A 75 -19.38 -9.93 0.53
CA PRO A 75 -19.42 -9.63 1.96
C PRO A 75 -18.76 -10.69 2.86
N MET A 76 -18.60 -11.92 2.35
CA MET A 76 -17.98 -13.04 3.04
C MET A 76 -16.52 -13.27 2.63
N PHE A 77 -15.92 -12.38 1.84
CA PHE A 77 -14.52 -12.47 1.47
C PHE A 77 -13.65 -12.55 2.75
N PRO A 78 -12.79 -13.57 2.87
CA PRO A 78 -12.02 -13.79 4.07
C PRO A 78 -10.91 -12.72 4.20
N PHE A 79 -11.13 -11.76 5.09
CA PHE A 79 -10.12 -10.78 5.46
C PHE A 79 -10.19 -10.43 6.94
N SER A 80 -9.22 -10.94 7.70
CA SER A 80 -9.06 -10.75 9.14
C SER A 80 -8.01 -9.69 9.44
N PHE A 81 -7.87 -9.34 10.72
CA PHE A 81 -6.78 -8.48 11.16
C PHE A 81 -5.40 -9.12 10.94
N GLY A 82 -5.31 -10.46 10.97
CA GLY A 82 -4.07 -11.16 10.65
C GLY A 82 -3.68 -10.95 9.18
N ASP A 83 -4.65 -11.07 8.28
CA ASP A 83 -4.45 -10.85 6.84
C ASP A 83 -4.04 -9.40 6.55
N TYR A 84 -4.60 -8.44 7.28
CA TYR A 84 -4.20 -7.04 7.23
C TYR A 84 -2.72 -6.82 7.63
N ILE A 85 -2.26 -7.45 8.72
CA ILE A 85 -0.84 -7.38 9.09
C ILE A 85 0.05 -7.98 8.00
N VAL A 86 -0.40 -9.06 7.36
CA VAL A 86 0.35 -9.67 6.25
C VAL A 86 0.37 -8.75 5.02
N LYS A 87 -0.76 -8.11 4.66
CA LYS A 87 -0.80 -7.11 3.57
C LYS A 87 0.18 -5.97 3.84
N ILE A 88 0.17 -5.36 5.04
CA ILE A 88 1.15 -4.31 5.41
C ILE A 88 2.61 -4.75 5.17
N LEU A 89 2.93 -6.00 5.48
CA LEU A 89 4.29 -6.51 5.40
C LEU A 89 4.70 -6.93 3.98
N LEU A 90 3.73 -7.34 3.15
CA LEU A 90 3.99 -8.03 1.88
C LEU A 90 3.39 -7.35 0.64
N GLY A 91 2.50 -6.37 0.75
CA GLY A 91 1.83 -5.76 -0.41
C GLY A 91 2.82 -5.17 -1.39
N SER A 92 3.77 -4.36 -0.90
CA SER A 92 4.88 -3.81 -1.71
C SER A 92 5.86 -4.86 -2.30
N ILE A 93 5.68 -6.15 -2.00
CA ILE A 93 6.52 -7.26 -2.46
C ILE A 93 5.74 -8.24 -3.34
N ASN A 94 4.47 -8.48 -3.02
CA ASN A 94 3.65 -9.53 -3.60
C ASN A 94 2.34 -8.92 -4.13
N PRO A 95 2.17 -8.91 -5.47
CA PRO A 95 1.02 -8.29 -6.13
C PRO A 95 -0.33 -8.82 -5.64
N TRP A 96 -0.43 -10.07 -5.18
CA TRP A 96 -1.71 -10.58 -4.72
C TRP A 96 -2.23 -9.84 -3.48
N PHE A 97 -1.33 -9.44 -2.56
CA PHE A 97 -1.71 -8.66 -1.37
C PHE A 97 -1.99 -7.20 -1.71
N ASP A 98 -1.19 -6.64 -2.61
CA ASP A 98 -1.32 -5.29 -3.16
C ASP A 98 -2.70 -5.10 -3.80
N GLU A 99 -3.09 -6.02 -4.67
CA GLU A 99 -4.29 -5.92 -5.51
C GLU A 99 -5.64 -6.13 -4.79
N LEU A 100 -5.64 -6.49 -3.50
CA LEU A 100 -6.85 -6.87 -2.74
C LEU A 100 -7.92 -5.77 -2.69
N ASP A 101 -7.51 -4.52 -2.66
CA ASP A 101 -8.35 -3.32 -2.59
C ASP A 101 -8.40 -2.55 -3.93
N GLU A 102 -7.70 -3.03 -4.96
CA GLU A 102 -7.68 -2.40 -6.28
C GLU A 102 -8.56 -3.13 -7.31
N LYS A 103 -8.57 -4.47 -7.27
CA LYS A 103 -9.30 -5.31 -8.23
C LYS A 103 -9.69 -6.67 -7.67
N LYS A 104 -10.54 -7.39 -8.40
CA LYS A 104 -10.93 -8.77 -8.03
C LYS A 104 -9.75 -9.73 -8.16
N VAL A 105 -9.50 -10.51 -7.11
CA VAL A 105 -8.43 -11.53 -7.05
C VAL A 105 -9.02 -12.93 -6.84
N ASP A 106 -8.19 -13.97 -7.00
CA ASP A 106 -8.55 -15.32 -6.58
C ASP A 106 -8.50 -15.42 -5.04
N PRO A 107 -9.62 -15.75 -4.37
CA PRO A 107 -9.65 -15.86 -2.91
C PRO A 107 -8.78 -16.98 -2.35
N ARG A 108 -8.26 -17.88 -3.20
CA ARG A 108 -7.34 -18.96 -2.80
C ARG A 108 -5.90 -18.48 -2.58
N GLY A 109 -5.60 -17.20 -2.81
CA GLY A 109 -4.27 -16.65 -2.60
C GLY A 109 -3.40 -16.60 -3.86
N PRO A 110 -2.11 -16.26 -3.70
CA PRO A 110 -1.14 -16.26 -4.79
C PRO A 110 -1.05 -17.64 -5.45
N SER A 111 -0.99 -17.66 -6.78
CA SER A 111 -0.80 -18.89 -7.56
C SER A 111 0.50 -19.60 -7.14
N GLY A 112 0.42 -20.81 -6.58
CA GLY A 112 1.58 -21.58 -6.14
C GLY A 112 1.89 -21.51 -4.63
N ALA A 113 0.97 -20.96 -3.83
CA ALA A 113 1.07 -20.96 -2.37
C ALA A 113 0.54 -22.26 -1.72
N TYR A 114 0.72 -23.44 -2.34
CA TYR A 114 0.63 -24.78 -1.71
C TYR A 114 1.34 -25.82 -2.60
#